data_AF-A0A6B3H528-F1
#
_entry.id   AF-A0A6B3H528-F1
#
_cell.length_a   1.000
_cell.length_b   1.000
_cell.length_c   1.000
_cell.angle_alpha   90.00
_cell.angle_beta   90.00
_cell.angle_gamma   90.00
#
_symmetry.space_group_name_H-M   'P 1'
#
loop_
_entity.id
_entity.type
_entity.pdbx_description
1 polymer ?
#
loop_
_entity_poly.entity_id
_entity_poly.type
_entity_poly.pdbx_seq_one_letter_code
_entity_poly.pdbx_strand_id
1 'polypeptide(L)'
;MTVSKRTVAEPQKLTFDDAVTALHVRIVGGTVNVVGTDEPGARLEVSSIEGPPLQVTHEDGRLTVAYEDLPWQDFLRWLDPKGRRRSAVVSLVVPAAASVEVGVVGAGAVVSGIGGRTDVRGVTGDITLVGLTGTVRGESVSGSLEAQHVTGDLRYHSVAG
;
A
#
# COMPACT_ATOMS: atom_id res chain seq x y z
N MET A 1 -21.86 12.32 -2.91
CA MET A 1 -20.84 11.27 -2.70
C MET A 1 -20.17 11.59 -1.38
N THR A 2 -20.05 10.62 -0.48
CA THR A 2 -19.52 10.85 0.88
C THR A 2 -18.01 10.75 0.83
N VAL A 3 -17.34 11.82 1.23
CA VAL A 3 -15.89 11.82 1.46
C VAL A 3 -15.68 11.69 2.95
N SER A 4 -14.91 10.68 3.37
CA SER A 4 -14.43 10.58 4.74
C SER A 4 -12.91 10.80 4.75
N LYS A 5 -12.43 11.63 5.68
CA LYS A 5 -11.01 11.89 5.90
C LYS A 5 -10.71 11.81 7.39
N ARG A 6 -9.66 11.08 7.75
CA ARG A 6 -9.21 10.89 9.14
C ARG A 6 -7.70 10.92 9.23
N THR A 7 -7.20 11.54 10.29
CA THR A 7 -5.79 11.51 10.68
C THR A 7 -5.56 10.39 11.69
N VAL A 8 -4.54 9.56 11.48
CA VAL A 8 -4.12 8.49 12.39
C VAL A 8 -2.74 8.81 12.92
N ALA A 9 -2.65 9.17 14.21
CA ALA A 9 -1.41 9.54 14.89
C ALA A 9 -0.97 8.51 15.95
N GLU A 10 -1.82 7.53 16.24
CA GLU A 10 -1.62 6.47 17.24
C GLU A 10 -2.18 5.16 16.69
N PRO A 11 -1.80 3.99 17.23
CA PRO A 11 -2.32 2.71 16.80
C PRO A 11 -3.86 2.66 16.84
N GLN A 12 -4.48 2.26 15.73
CA GLN A 12 -5.93 2.28 15.58
C GLN A 12 -6.40 1.29 14.51
N LYS A 13 -7.63 0.77 14.70
CA LYS A 13 -8.36 -0.01 13.71
C LYS A 13 -9.51 0.81 13.13
N LEU A 14 -9.69 0.73 11.82
CA LEU A 14 -10.73 1.40 11.06
C LEU A 14 -11.44 0.38 10.16
N THR A 15 -12.77 0.47 10.11
CA THR A 15 -13.60 -0.33 9.21
C THR A 15 -14.31 0.61 8.25
N PHE A 16 -14.43 0.19 6.99
CA PHE A 16 -15.09 0.92 5.93
C PHE A 16 -16.24 0.07 5.40
N ASP A 17 -17.46 0.47 5.73
CA ASP A 17 -18.69 -0.24 5.34
C ASP A 17 -19.13 0.12 3.91
N ASP A 18 -18.77 1.32 3.45
CA ASP A 18 -18.94 1.74 2.06
C ASP A 18 -17.99 0.94 1.15
N ALA A 19 -18.41 0.70 -0.10
CA ALA A 19 -17.65 -0.13 -1.03
C ALA A 19 -16.23 0.41 -1.25
N VAL A 20 -15.25 -0.50 -1.27
CA VAL A 20 -13.84 -0.20 -1.63
C VAL A 20 -13.49 -0.96 -2.90
N THR A 21 -13.32 -0.20 -3.99
CA THR A 21 -12.96 -0.70 -5.32
C THR A 21 -11.50 -0.42 -5.67
N ALA A 22 -10.85 0.49 -4.94
CA ALA A 22 -9.45 0.82 -5.12
C ALA A 22 -8.75 1.08 -3.78
N LEU A 23 -7.53 0.57 -3.63
CA LEU A 23 -6.65 0.83 -2.50
C LEU A 23 -5.38 1.54 -2.98
N HIS A 24 -5.04 2.64 -2.32
CA HIS A 24 -3.83 3.41 -2.54
C HIS A 24 -3.09 3.54 -1.20
N VAL A 25 -1.95 2.88 -1.04
CA VAL A 25 -1.18 2.95 0.21
C VAL A 25 0.24 3.38 -0.06
N ARG A 26 0.74 4.37 0.70
CA ARG A 26 2.11 4.84 0.60
C ARG A 26 2.74 5.06 1.96
N ILE A 27 3.79 4.30 2.24
CA ILE A 27 4.47 4.30 3.53
C ILE A 27 5.98 4.50 3.33
N VAL A 28 6.57 5.20 4.29
CA VAL A 28 8.00 5.43 4.41
C VAL A 28 8.42 4.88 5.77
N GLY A 29 9.32 3.90 5.78
CA GLY A 29 9.68 3.17 6.99
C GLY A 29 8.59 2.21 7.48
N GLY A 30 8.98 1.00 7.88
CA GLY A 30 8.08 0.02 8.46
C GLY A 30 7.57 -1.02 7.47
N THR A 31 6.27 -1.30 7.45
CA THR A 31 5.70 -2.42 6.69
C THR A 31 4.26 -2.16 6.24
N VAL A 32 3.95 -2.60 5.03
CA VAL A 32 2.59 -2.64 4.48
C VAL A 32 2.20 -4.10 4.21
N ASN A 33 1.07 -4.54 4.76
CA ASN A 33 0.47 -5.83 4.45
C ASN A 33 -0.91 -5.59 3.81
N VAL A 34 -1.15 -6.15 2.63
CA VAL A 34 -2.43 -6.08 1.93
C VAL A 34 -2.90 -7.50 1.66
N VAL A 35 -4.14 -7.80 2.07
CA VAL A 35 -4.78 -9.11 1.87
C VAL A 35 -6.13 -8.91 1.18
N GLY A 36 -6.31 -9.59 0.05
CA GLY A 36 -7.59 -9.70 -0.62
C GLY A 36 -8.55 -10.66 0.10
N THR A 37 -9.83 -10.33 0.13
CA THR A 37 -10.91 -11.16 0.65
C THR A 37 -12.14 -11.12 -0.26
N ASP A 38 -13.01 -12.12 -0.16
CA ASP A 38 -14.31 -12.12 -0.85
C ASP A 38 -15.37 -11.29 -0.09
N GLU A 39 -15.03 -10.72 1.07
CA GLU A 39 -15.89 -9.78 1.79
C GLU A 39 -15.93 -8.40 1.10
N PRO A 40 -17.09 -7.71 1.07
CA PRO A 40 -17.26 -6.45 0.33
C PRO A 40 -16.68 -5.20 1.02
N GLY A 41 -16.40 -5.27 2.33
CA GLY A 41 -15.87 -4.14 3.11
C GLY A 41 -14.35 -4.12 3.18
N ALA A 42 -13.79 -3.03 3.70
CA ALA A 42 -12.35 -2.92 3.97
C ALA A 42 -12.06 -2.71 5.45
N ARG A 43 -10.89 -3.18 5.90
CA ARG A 43 -10.37 -2.97 7.24
C ARG A 43 -8.93 -2.47 7.16
N LEU A 44 -8.62 -1.47 7.97
CA LEU A 44 -7.29 -0.91 8.14
C LEU A 44 -6.89 -1.05 9.60
N GLU A 45 -5.73 -1.64 9.85
CA GLU A 45 -5.07 -1.64 11.15
C GLU A 45 -3.72 -0.93 11.02
N VAL A 46 -3.54 0.12 11.82
CA VAL A 46 -2.24 0.72 12.07
C VAL A 46 -1.81 0.23 13.45
N SER A 47 -0.86 -0.70 13.50
CA SER A 47 -0.43 -1.32 14.77
C SER A 47 0.72 -0.57 15.44
N SER A 48 1.50 0.18 14.66
CA SER A 48 2.55 1.07 15.13
C SER A 48 2.66 2.26 14.19
N ILE A 49 2.91 3.44 14.76
CA ILE A 49 3.23 4.65 14.02
C ILE A 49 4.20 5.51 14.83
N GLU A 50 5.27 5.95 14.17
CA GLU A 50 6.24 6.90 14.70
C GLU A 50 6.38 8.06 13.71
N GLY A 51 6.44 9.29 14.23
CA GLY A 51 6.62 10.49 13.44
C GLY A 51 5.28 11.14 13.01
N PRO A 52 5.20 11.74 11.81
CA PRO A 52 3.99 12.39 11.32
C PRO A 52 2.80 11.42 11.24
N PRO A 53 1.55 11.90 11.34
CA PRO A 53 0.39 11.02 11.23
C PRO A 53 0.13 10.57 9.78
N LEU A 54 -0.54 9.44 9.63
CA LEU A 54 -1.10 9.00 8.35
C LEU A 54 -2.43 9.71 8.08
N GLN A 55 -2.64 10.07 6.83
CA GLN A 55 -3.93 10.52 6.31
C GLN A 55 -4.64 9.34 5.66
N VAL A 56 -5.86 9.08 6.16
CA VAL A 56 -6.75 8.04 5.66
C VAL A 56 -7.95 8.73 5.01
N THR A 57 -8.15 8.49 3.72
CA THR A 57 -9.26 9.09 2.95
C THR A 57 -10.02 8.00 2.22
N HIS A 58 -11.36 8.02 2.30
CA HIS A 58 -12.23 7.19 1.48
C HIS A 58 -13.17 8.08 0.69
N GLU A 59 -13.03 8.02 -0.63
CA GLU A 59 -13.73 8.87 -1.58
C GLU A 59 -13.95 8.07 -2.86
N ASP A 60 -15.19 8.04 -3.36
CA ASP A 60 -15.57 7.42 -4.64
C ASP A 60 -15.07 5.96 -4.80
N GLY A 61 -15.12 5.18 -3.72
CA GLY A 61 -14.67 3.79 -3.69
C GLY A 61 -13.17 3.60 -3.53
N ARG A 62 -12.38 4.68 -3.48
CA ARG A 62 -10.93 4.64 -3.30
C ARG A 62 -10.56 4.91 -1.85
N LEU A 63 -9.96 3.91 -1.20
CA LEU A 63 -9.33 4.04 0.11
C LEU A 63 -7.86 4.43 -0.06
N THR A 64 -7.45 5.53 0.56
CA THR A 64 -6.07 6.03 0.51
C THR A 64 -5.49 6.11 1.91
N VAL A 65 -4.28 5.57 2.10
CA VAL A 65 -3.52 5.59 3.35
C VAL A 65 -2.11 6.06 3.04
N ALA A 66 -1.80 7.31 3.38
CA ALA A 66 -0.48 7.88 3.09
C ALA A 66 -0.10 8.99 4.06
N TYR A 67 1.19 9.30 4.16
CA TYR A 67 1.59 10.57 4.75
C TYR A 67 1.15 11.73 3.85
N GLU A 68 0.76 12.86 4.46
CA GLU A 68 0.26 14.05 3.76
C GLU A 68 1.28 14.65 2.79
N ASP A 69 2.57 14.53 3.11
CA ASP A 69 3.69 15.11 2.37
C ASP A 69 4.22 14.20 1.24
N LEU A 70 3.53 13.10 0.91
CA LEU A 70 3.95 12.14 -0.11
C LEU A 70 3.16 12.26 -1.42
N PRO A 71 3.74 12.87 -2.47
CA PRO A 71 3.09 12.98 -3.78
C PRO A 71 3.03 11.63 -4.53
N TRP A 72 2.01 11.46 -5.40
CA TRP A 72 1.83 10.23 -6.21
C TRP A 72 2.84 10.13 -7.36
N GLN A 73 3.06 11.23 -8.09
CA GLN A 73 3.80 11.20 -9.35
C GLN A 73 5.32 11.08 -9.17
N ASP A 74 5.85 11.59 -8.05
CA ASP A 74 7.30 11.69 -7.80
C ASP A 74 7.78 10.81 -6.64
N PHE A 75 6.99 9.81 -6.24
CA PHE A 75 7.30 8.96 -5.08
C PHE A 75 8.70 8.30 -5.16
N LEU A 76 9.11 7.85 -6.35
CA LEU A 76 10.44 7.25 -6.57
C LEU A 76 11.59 8.25 -6.46
N ARG A 77 11.32 9.55 -6.62
CA ARG A 77 12.29 10.64 -6.51
C ARG A 77 12.20 11.35 -5.16
N TRP A 78 11.32 10.88 -4.27
CA TRP A 78 11.11 11.50 -2.99
C TRP A 78 12.33 11.31 -2.10
N LEU A 79 12.86 12.41 -1.62
CA LEU A 79 13.94 12.49 -0.63
C LEU A 79 13.33 13.08 0.64
N ASP A 80 13.61 12.50 1.82
CA ASP A 80 13.09 13.04 3.08
C ASP A 80 13.71 14.42 3.37
N PRO A 81 12.99 15.53 3.14
CA PRO A 81 13.59 16.86 3.21
C PRO A 81 13.86 17.30 4.66
N LYS A 82 13.36 16.53 5.65
CA LYS A 82 13.34 16.92 7.06
C LYS A 82 14.02 15.93 8.00
N GLY A 83 14.62 14.85 7.49
CA GLY A 83 15.29 13.82 8.29
C GLY A 83 14.39 13.25 9.40
N ARG A 84 13.07 13.25 9.19
CA ARG A 84 12.11 12.84 10.21
C ARG A 84 12.05 11.33 10.18
N ARG A 85 12.59 10.71 11.22
CA ARG A 85 12.37 9.29 11.49
C ARG A 85 10.86 9.06 11.51
N ARG A 86 10.39 8.30 10.53
CA ARG A 86 9.00 7.94 10.34
C ARG A 86 8.93 6.46 10.03
N SER A 87 7.95 5.80 10.62
CA SER A 87 7.70 4.37 10.41
C SER A 87 6.24 4.11 10.70
N ALA A 88 5.61 3.24 9.92
CA ALA A 88 4.29 2.74 10.21
C ALA A 88 4.18 1.25 9.86
N VAL A 89 3.45 0.50 10.68
CA VAL A 89 3.05 -0.87 10.36
C VAL A 89 1.57 -0.85 10.05
N VAL A 90 1.25 -1.08 8.78
CA VAL A 90 -0.10 -0.95 8.22
C VAL A 90 -0.53 -2.31 7.66
N SER A 91 -1.69 -2.78 8.11
CA SER A 91 -2.33 -3.98 7.57
C SER A 91 -3.71 -3.63 7.02
N LEU A 92 -3.98 -4.05 5.79
CA LEU A 92 -5.20 -3.77 5.04
C LEU A 92 -5.83 -5.07 4.57
N VAL A 93 -7.12 -5.23 4.85
CA VAL A 93 -7.97 -6.27 4.26
C VAL A 93 -8.93 -5.56 3.32
N VAL A 94 -8.94 -5.94 2.05
CA VAL A 94 -9.73 -5.30 1.00
C VAL A 94 -10.42 -6.33 0.11
N PRO A 95 -11.50 -5.97 -0.60
CA PRO A 95 -12.11 -6.85 -1.58
C PRO A 95 -11.09 -7.31 -2.62
N ALA A 96 -11.04 -8.61 -2.94
CA ALA A 96 -10.04 -9.19 -3.85
C ALA A 96 -10.11 -8.61 -5.26
N ALA A 97 -11.29 -8.13 -5.68
CA ALA A 97 -11.49 -7.48 -6.97
C ALA A 97 -10.97 -6.03 -7.03
N ALA A 98 -10.59 -5.44 -5.89
CA ALA A 98 -10.13 -4.05 -5.85
C ALA A 98 -8.79 -3.88 -6.59
N SER A 99 -8.62 -2.75 -7.27
CA SER A 99 -7.30 -2.36 -7.77
C SER A 99 -6.42 -1.91 -6.60
N VAL A 100 -5.18 -2.36 -6.55
CA VAL A 100 -4.25 -2.09 -5.45
C VAL A 100 -3.01 -1.38 -5.97
N GLU A 101 -2.71 -0.21 -5.39
CA GLU A 101 -1.47 0.52 -5.64
C GLU A 101 -0.70 0.70 -4.31
N VAL A 102 0.49 0.12 -4.24
CA VAL A 102 1.36 0.14 -3.04
C VAL A 102 2.68 0.83 -3.37
N GLY A 103 3.02 1.88 -2.63
CA GLY A 103 4.32 2.54 -2.68
C GLY A 103 5.06 2.45 -1.35
N VAL A 104 6.29 1.95 -1.36
CA VAL A 104 7.14 1.88 -0.16
C VAL A 104 8.53 2.48 -0.36
N VAL A 105 9.01 3.22 0.65
CA VAL A 105 10.40 3.69 0.76
C VAL A 105 10.95 3.27 2.12
N GLY A 106 12.05 2.53 2.16
CA GLY A 106 12.65 2.02 3.40
C GLY A 106 11.71 1.12 4.19
N ALA A 107 10.75 0.47 3.51
CA ALA A 107 9.69 -0.33 4.11
C ALA A 107 9.44 -1.59 3.29
N GLY A 108 9.03 -2.66 3.96
CA GLY A 108 8.61 -3.90 3.30
C GLY A 108 7.15 -3.84 2.85
N ALA A 109 6.81 -4.58 1.80
CA ALA A 109 5.43 -4.73 1.34
C ALA A 109 5.08 -6.20 1.08
N VAL A 110 3.96 -6.66 1.63
CA VAL A 110 3.36 -7.95 1.30
C VAL A 110 1.99 -7.71 0.70
N VAL A 111 1.74 -8.21 -0.51
CA VAL A 111 0.44 -8.12 -1.19
C VAL A 111 -0.01 -9.52 -1.56
N SER A 112 -1.19 -9.93 -1.07
CA SER A 112 -1.70 -11.27 -1.31
C SER A 112 -3.17 -11.32 -1.68
N GLY A 113 -3.54 -12.32 -2.50
CA GLY A 113 -4.94 -12.66 -2.79
C GLY A 113 -5.71 -11.60 -3.59
N ILE A 114 -5.03 -10.75 -4.35
CA ILE A 114 -5.67 -9.72 -5.18
C ILE A 114 -5.89 -10.25 -6.60
N GLY A 115 -7.14 -10.20 -7.06
CA GLY A 115 -7.53 -10.45 -8.44
C GLY A 115 -7.69 -9.20 -9.29
N GLY A 116 -7.82 -8.02 -8.67
CA GLY A 116 -7.73 -6.74 -9.35
C GLY A 116 -6.32 -6.40 -9.83
N ARG A 117 -6.20 -5.32 -10.62
CA ARG A 117 -4.90 -4.80 -11.05
C ARG A 117 -4.06 -4.42 -9.83
N THR A 118 -2.80 -4.85 -9.81
CA THR A 118 -1.85 -4.55 -8.74
C THR A 118 -0.63 -3.79 -9.28
N ASP A 119 -0.31 -2.63 -8.71
CA ASP A 119 0.89 -1.82 -9.00
C ASP A 119 1.68 -1.67 -7.69
N VAL A 120 2.91 -2.19 -7.64
CA VAL A 120 3.78 -2.10 -6.45
C VAL A 120 5.08 -1.42 -6.83
N ARG A 121 5.46 -0.40 -6.06
CA ARG A 121 6.70 0.37 -6.26
C ARG A 121 7.49 0.45 -4.97
N GLY A 122 8.73 -0.03 -5.01
CA GLY A 122 9.68 0.02 -3.91
C GLY A 122 10.92 0.83 -4.27
N VAL A 123 11.38 1.68 -3.36
CA VAL A 123 12.70 2.33 -3.48
C VAL A 123 13.76 1.53 -2.72
N THR A 124 13.46 1.22 -1.46
CA THR A 124 14.27 0.38 -0.56
C THR A 124 13.34 -0.48 0.28
N GLY A 125 13.69 -1.74 0.47
CA GLY A 125 12.90 -2.72 1.22
C GLY A 125 12.35 -3.82 0.32
N ASP A 126 11.95 -4.93 0.94
CA ASP A 126 11.57 -6.15 0.23
C ASP A 126 10.08 -6.17 -0.10
N ILE A 127 9.75 -6.68 -1.28
CA ILE A 127 8.37 -6.82 -1.77
C ILE A 127 8.06 -8.30 -1.94
N THR A 128 6.95 -8.77 -1.37
CA THR A 128 6.44 -10.12 -1.55
C THR A 128 5.03 -10.07 -2.14
N LEU A 129 4.82 -10.74 -3.28
CA LEU A 129 3.55 -10.82 -3.99
C LEU A 129 3.09 -12.28 -4.02
N VAL A 130 1.89 -12.58 -3.49
CA VAL A 130 1.42 -13.96 -3.33
C VAL A 130 0.00 -14.16 -3.86
N GLY A 131 -0.19 -15.09 -4.79
CA GLY A 131 -1.53 -15.47 -5.24
C GLY A 131 -2.26 -14.34 -5.95
N LEU A 132 -1.55 -13.57 -6.78
CA LEU A 132 -2.14 -12.47 -7.55
C LEU A 132 -2.60 -12.99 -8.92
N THR A 133 -3.88 -12.80 -9.24
CA THR A 133 -4.49 -13.33 -10.46
C THR A 133 -4.78 -12.27 -11.52
N GLY A 134 -4.81 -10.99 -11.12
CA GLY A 134 -4.92 -9.85 -12.03
C GLY A 134 -3.59 -9.45 -12.67
N THR A 135 -3.59 -8.38 -13.47
CA THR A 135 -2.36 -7.78 -14.00
C THR A 135 -1.51 -7.22 -12.87
N VAL A 136 -0.22 -7.57 -12.86
CA VAL A 136 0.73 -7.15 -11.83
C VAL A 136 1.85 -6.32 -12.47
N ARG A 137 2.08 -5.13 -11.94
CA ARG A 137 3.25 -4.30 -12.25
C ARG A 137 4.08 -4.11 -10.98
N GLY A 138 5.37 -4.45 -11.06
CA GLY A 138 6.33 -4.24 -9.99
C GLY A 138 7.48 -3.34 -10.44
N GLU A 139 7.85 -2.37 -9.63
CA GLU A 139 9.06 -1.56 -9.81
C GLU A 139 9.86 -1.55 -8.52
N SER A 140 11.16 -1.87 -8.59
CA SER A 140 12.09 -1.80 -7.46
C SER A 140 13.33 -1.01 -7.85
N VAL A 141 13.80 -0.13 -6.98
CA VAL A 141 15.14 0.47 -7.12
C VAL A 141 16.17 -0.42 -6.43
N SER A 142 15.94 -0.76 -5.15
CA SER A 142 16.81 -1.62 -4.36
C SER A 142 16.02 -2.41 -3.32
N GLY A 143 16.41 -3.66 -3.08
CA GLY A 143 15.63 -4.63 -2.30
C GLY A 143 15.14 -5.78 -3.17
N SER A 144 14.75 -6.90 -2.56
CA SER A 144 14.29 -8.07 -3.31
C SER A 144 12.81 -7.94 -3.67
N LEU A 145 12.43 -8.54 -4.80
CA LEU A 145 11.03 -8.81 -5.12
C LEU A 145 10.83 -10.31 -5.27
N GLU A 146 9.96 -10.86 -4.44
CA GLU A 146 9.55 -12.26 -4.48
C GLU A 146 8.10 -12.35 -4.94
N ALA A 147 7.85 -13.19 -5.94
CA ALA A 147 6.51 -13.43 -6.49
C ALA A 147 6.19 -14.93 -6.48
N GLN A 148 5.07 -15.30 -5.88
CA GLN A 148 4.61 -16.69 -5.77
C GLN A 148 3.15 -16.79 -6.24
N HIS A 149 2.84 -17.81 -7.04
CA HIS A 149 1.49 -18.02 -7.59
C HIS A 149 0.88 -16.78 -8.27
N VAL A 150 1.70 -16.03 -9.00
CA VAL A 150 1.22 -14.93 -9.86
C VAL A 150 0.82 -15.52 -11.20
N THR A 151 -0.47 -15.50 -11.51
CA THR A 151 -1.03 -16.14 -12.72
C THR A 151 -1.48 -15.16 -13.79
N GLY A 152 -1.56 -13.86 -13.47
CA GLY A 152 -1.81 -12.80 -14.44
C GLY A 152 -0.53 -12.28 -15.12
N ASP A 153 -0.70 -11.31 -16.02
CA ASP A 153 0.42 -10.65 -16.70
C ASP A 153 1.31 -9.89 -15.70
N LEU A 154 2.54 -10.38 -15.49
CA LEU A 154 3.54 -9.75 -14.63
C LEU A 154 4.53 -8.92 -15.47
N ARG A 155 4.66 -7.63 -15.16
CA ARG A 155 5.73 -6.76 -15.67
C ARG A 155 6.58 -6.24 -14.51
N TYR A 156 7.87 -6.55 -14.52
CA TYR A 156 8.80 -6.16 -13.47
C TYR A 156 9.98 -5.36 -14.02
N HIS A 157 10.33 -4.26 -13.35
CA HIS A 157 11.51 -3.46 -13.65
C HIS A 157 12.34 -3.27 -12.36
N SER A 158 13.61 -3.67 -12.40
CA SER A 158 14.59 -3.47 -11.32
C SER A 158 15.78 -2.66 -11.84
N VAL A 159 16.29 -1.74 -11.02
CA VAL A 159 17.50 -0.95 -11.36
C VAL A 159 18.74 -1.50 -10.65
N ALA A 160 18.64 -1.83 -9.37
CA ALA A 160 19.73 -2.38 -8.56
C ALA A 160 19.19 -3.43 -7.58
N GLY A 161 18.89 -4.62 -8.12
CA GLY A 161 18.39 -5.78 -7.37
C GLY A 161 18.83 -7.07 -8.03
#